data_AF-A0A1Z8W6C9-F1
#
_entry.id   AF-A0A1Z8W6C9-F1
#
_cell.length_a   1.000
_cell.length_b   1.000
_cell.length_c   1.000
_cell.angle_alpha   90.00
_cell.angle_beta   90.00
_cell.angle_gamma   90.00
#
_symmetry.space_group_name_H-M   'P 1'
#
loop_
_entity.id
_entity.type
_entity.pdbx_description
1 polymer ?
#
loop_
_entity_poly.entity_id
_entity_poly.type
_entity_poly.pdbx_seq_one_letter_code
_entity_poly.pdbx_strand_id
1 'polypeptide(L)' 'MINPFKFIQDVKREAFRVTWPTSKETLTGTLMVLVLAFLASIFFLFLDQILKFLLDIVLSISI' A
#
# COMPACT_ATOMS: atom_id res chain seq x y z
N MET A 1 26.85 -15.01 -29.30
CA MET A 1 26.34 -13.63 -29.22
C MET A 1 24.83 -13.73 -29.04
N ILE A 2 24.28 -13.17 -27.97
CA ILE A 2 22.83 -13.20 -27.72
C ILE A 2 22.18 -12.51 -28.91
N ASN A 3 21.40 -13.25 -29.69
CA ASN A 3 20.72 -12.69 -30.86
C ASN A 3 19.52 -11.89 -30.32
N PRO A 4 19.54 -10.55 -30.36
CA PRO A 4 18.54 -9.72 -29.67
C PRO A 4 17.10 -9.98 -30.18
N PHE A 5 16.98 -10.44 -31.43
CA PHE A 5 15.72 -10.91 -32.01
C PHE A 5 15.11 -12.12 -31.30
N LYS A 6 15.95 -13.05 -30.82
CA LYS A 6 15.50 -14.27 -30.12
C LYS A 6 15.06 -13.94 -28.69
N PHE A 7 15.78 -13.04 -28.03
CA PHE A 7 15.44 -12.54 -26.70
C PHE A 7 14.06 -11.86 -26.65
N ILE A 8 13.70 -11.05 -27.66
CA ILE A 8 12.37 -10.44 -27.73
C ILE A 8 11.27 -11.50 -27.94
N GLN A 9 11.55 -12.55 -28.72
CA GLN A 9 10.61 -13.67 -28.89
C GLN A 9 10.40 -14.44 -27.59
N ASP A 10 11.47 -14.68 -26.83
CA ASP A 10 11.41 -15.35 -25.52
C ASP A 10 10.66 -14.51 -24.48
N VAL A 11 10.93 -13.19 -24.40
CA VAL A 11 10.21 -12.26 -23.51
C VAL A 11 8.72 -12.19 -23.86
N LYS A 12 8.37 -12.16 -25.15
CA LYS A 12 6.96 -12.22 -25.59
C LYS A 12 6.31 -13.52 -25.14
N ARG A 13 7.01 -14.65 -25.21
CA ARG A 13 6.51 -15.96 -24.78
C ARG A 13 6.33 -16.07 -23.26
N GLU A 14 7.22 -15.44 -22.49
CA GLU A 14 7.11 -15.34 -21.02
C GLU A 14 5.98 -14.37 -20.62
N ALA A 15 5.84 -13.26 -21.34
CA ALA A 15 4.79 -12.28 -21.11
C ALA A 15 3.38 -12.87 -21.32
N PHE A 16 3.22 -13.83 -22.23
CA PHE A 16 1.95 -14.55 -22.39
C PHE A 16 1.63 -15.53 -21.25
N ARG A 17 2.64 -15.92 -20.44
CA ARG A 17 2.42 -16.68 -19.21
C ARG A 17 2.03 -15.80 -18.03
N VAL A 18 2.24 -14.49 -18.13
CA VAL A 18 1.82 -13.51 -17.12
C VAL A 18 0.31 -13.29 -17.26
N THR A 19 -0.47 -14.09 -16.54
CA THR A 19 -1.90 -13.85 -16.37
C THR A 19 -2.11 -12.63 -15.48
N TRP A 20 -2.37 -11.48 -16.09
CA TRP A 20 -2.76 -10.30 -15.34
C TRP A 20 -4.12 -10.52 -14.68
N PRO A 21 -4.27 -10.13 -13.41
CA PRO A 21 -5.54 -10.19 -12.72
C PRO A 21 -6.58 -9.36 -13.47
N THR A 22 -7.82 -9.82 -13.45
CA THR A 22 -8.92 -9.07 -14.05
C THR A 22 -9.20 -7.80 -13.25
N SER A 23 -9.69 -6.72 -13.90
CA SER A 23 -9.98 -5.46 -13.19
C SER A 23 -10.89 -5.63 -11.97
N LYS A 24 -11.73 -6.67 -11.96
CA LYS A 24 -12.61 -7.04 -10.83
C LYS A 24 -11.84 -7.57 -9.62
N GLU A 25 -10.82 -8.40 -9.85
CA GLU A 25 -9.95 -8.90 -8.78
C GLU A 25 -9.07 -7.78 -8.23
N THR A 26 -8.56 -6.90 -9.11
CA THR A 26 -7.81 -5.71 -8.69
C THR A 26 -8.67 -4.80 -7.81
N LEU A 27 -9.92 -4.52 -8.21
CA LEU A 27 -10.84 -3.70 -7.41
C LEU A 27 -11.13 -4.32 -6.04
N THR A 28 -11.35 -5.64 -6.00
CA THR A 28 -11.59 -6.35 -4.73
C THR A 28 -10.37 -6.27 -3.82
N GLY A 29 -9.17 -6.47 -4.37
CA GLY A 29 -7.91 -6.33 -3.63
C GLY A 29 -7.68 -4.91 -3.12
N THR A 30 -7.95 -3.88 -3.93
CA THR A 30 -7.87 -2.48 -3.50
C THR A 30 -8.84 -2.18 -2.37
N LEU A 31 -10.07 -2.72 -2.45
CA LEU A 31 -11.10 -2.48 -1.44
C LEU A 31 -10.75 -3.12 -0.09
N MET A 32 -10.16 -4.32 -0.10
CA MET A 32 -9.63 -4.97 1.10
C MET A 32 -8.55 -4.13 1.79
N VAL A 33 -7.60 -3.60 1.01
CA VAL A 33 -6.52 -2.75 1.55
C VAL A 33 -7.08 -1.42 2.06
N LEU A 34 -8.05 -0.82 1.36
CA LEU A 34 -8.71 0.41 1.78
C LEU A 34 -9.39 0.28 3.15
N VAL A 35 -10.07 -0.84 3.40
CA VAL A 35 -10.71 -1.09 4.70
C VAL A 35 -9.67 -1.15 5.82
N LEU A 36 -8.57 -1.86 5.61
CA LEU A 36 -7.48 -1.94 6.59
C LEU A 36 -6.83 -0.57 6.84
N ALA A 37 -6.59 0.19 5.77
CA ALA A 37 -6.04 1.54 5.86
C ALA A 37 -6.98 2.50 6.60
N PHE A 38 -8.29 2.37 6.39
CA PHE A 38 -9.31 3.16 7.09
C PHE A 38 -9.32 2.84 8.59
N LEU A 39 -9.28 1.56 8.96
CA LEU A 39 -9.18 1.13 10.35
C LEU A 39 -7.89 1.65 11.02
N ALA A 40 -6.76 1.56 10.32
CA ALA A 40 -5.48 2.10 10.81
C ALA A 40 -5.54 3.63 10.98
N SER A 41 -6.18 4.35 10.06
CA SER A 41 -6.34 5.81 10.16
C SER A 41 -7.13 6.22 11.39
N ILE A 42 -8.21 5.50 11.74
CA ILE A 42 -8.97 5.76 12.97
C ILE A 42 -8.08 5.54 14.20
N PHE A 43 -7.32 4.45 14.22
CA PHE A 43 -6.40 4.16 15.33
C PHE A 43 -5.34 5.26 15.52
N PHE A 44 -4.71 5.73 14.43
CA PHE A 44 -3.76 6.84 14.50
C PHE A 44 -4.41 8.12 15.02
N LEU A 45 -5.62 8.44 14.57
CA LEU A 45 -6.35 9.62 15.02
C LEU A 45 -6.58 9.61 16.55
N PHE A 46 -6.90 8.45 17.13
CA PHE A 46 -6.98 8.30 18.59
C PHE A 46 -5.63 8.52 19.28
N LEU A 47 -4.55 7.96 18.72
CA LEU A 47 -3.20 8.17 19.26
C LEU A 47 -2.79 9.64 19.22
N ASP A 48 -3.08 10.34 18.13
CA ASP A 48 -2.78 11.77 17.99
C ASP A 48 -3.46 12.61 19.08
N GLN A 49 -4.69 12.27 19.44
CA GLN A 49 -5.40 12.94 20.53
C GLN A 49 -4.75 12.69 21.89
N ILE A 50 -4.36 11.44 22.17
CA ILE A 50 -3.69 11.07 23.42
C ILE A 50 -2.33 11.77 23.52
N LEU A 51 -1.55 11.76 22.44
CA LEU A 51 -0.25 12.41 22.38
C LEU A 51 -0.37 13.92 22.57
N LYS A 52 -1.35 14.56 21.92
CA LYS A 52 -1.62 15.99 22.11
C LYS A 52 -1.95 16.31 23.57
N PHE A 53 -2.82 15.51 24.20
CA PHE A 53 -3.17 15.70 25.62
C PHE A 53 -1.96 15.54 26.54
N LEU A 54 -1.12 14.51 26.32
CA LEU A 54 0.13 14.36 27.07
C LEU A 54 1.07 15.54 26.87
N LEU A 55 1.21 16.01 25.64
CA LEU A 55 2.12 17.10 25.30
C LEU A 55 1.65 18.42 25.92
N ASP A 56 0.34 18.68 25.94
CA ASP A 56 -0.26 19.83 26.62
C ASP A 56 0.01 19.79 28.13
N ILE A 57 -0.08 18.61 28.77
CA ILE A 57 0.29 18.43 30.19
C ILE A 57 1.77 18.72 30.42
N VAL A 58 2.66 18.14 29.60
CA VAL A 58 4.11 18.33 29.75
C VAL A 58 4.49 19.80 29.57
N LEU A 59 3.92 20.47 28.57
CA LEU A 59 4.17 21.89 28.33
C LEU A 59 3.63 22.76 29.47
N SER A 60 2.43 22.47 29.98
CA SER A 60 1.84 23.19 31.12
C SER A 60 2.60 22.99 32.44
N ILE A 61 3.35 21.91 32.59
CA ILE A 61 4.23 21.67 33.75
C ILE A 61 5.57 22.42 33.60
N SER A 62 6.01 22.63 32.36
CA SER A 62 7.27 23.32 32.06
C SER A 62 7.17 24.85 32.03
N ILE A 63 5.96 25.39 31.85
CA ILE A 63 5.62 26.81 31.97
C ILE A 63 5.32 27.14 33.44
#